data_AF-A0A951LWX9-F1
#
_entry.id   AF-A0A951LWX9-F1
#
_cell.length_a   1.000
_cell.length_b   1.000
_cell.length_c   1.000
_cell.angle_alpha   90.00
_cell.angle_beta   90.00
_cell.angle_gamma   90.00
#
_symmetry.space_group_name_H-M   'P 1'
#
loop_
_entity.id
_entity.type
_entity.pdbx_description
1 polymer ?
#
loop_
_entity_poly.entity_id
_entity_poly.type
_entity_poly.pdbx_seq_one_letter_code
_entity_poly.pdbx_strand_id
1 'polypeptide(L)'
;MPELRIEATINGRKVSRTAKPHQRLLDFIRDDLSLTGNKEGCGAGECGTCSVFVDGVLIKSCLMPVAKAQGATVETVEALAKTGEMSVLQQAFHKTGASQCGYCIPGMVMAATSALRTNPFAGREEIKERLGGNICRCTGYQKIFDAVELARDVLNGRMPATALSEIDAEEGDYIGKNVRRIDTPSKVSGALRYAGDMTMPGMLHVQVLRSPHPHAKIVSIDTSGAADIVGAEGVITCDDVPGEDGFGVFVHDQPVMARGKARYVGEAVAAVAAETPEDARRALSAIKVKYEPLPAVFDPFAAMEQGAPVIHDYAPDNITKHIPIRVGDVEKGFATADLVLEEDYSTQAIEHAYLEPEAGLGYVDHDGVVTIVSPSQNITHHRHMLAKIIAKPTSKVRFIMSPVGGGFGGKEDMIYQGMLALLAMKTRRPVRLVFTREESIISTAKRHPSRTNLKMGFTRDGKIVATRMKMVCDGGA
;
A
#
# COMPACT_ATOMS: atom_id res chain seq x y z
N MET A 1 18.36 -24.14 10.14
CA MET A 1 18.24 -25.22 9.13
C MET A 1 19.30 -24.98 8.08
N PRO A 2 20.01 -26.02 7.59
CA PRO A 2 20.96 -25.85 6.50
C PRO A 2 20.23 -25.37 5.23
N GLU A 3 20.93 -24.60 4.41
CA GLU A 3 20.44 -24.22 3.09
C GLU A 3 20.35 -25.45 2.17
N LEU A 4 19.41 -25.42 1.23
CA LEU A 4 19.18 -26.48 0.25
C LEU A 4 19.47 -25.95 -1.15
N ARG A 5 20.12 -26.76 -1.98
CA ARG A 5 20.25 -26.48 -3.41
C ARG A 5 18.94 -26.83 -4.11
N ILE A 6 18.18 -25.81 -4.46
CA ILE A 6 16.92 -25.92 -5.20
C ILE A 6 17.23 -26.04 -6.69
N GLU A 7 16.73 -27.11 -7.31
CA GLU A 7 16.80 -27.32 -8.76
C GLU A 7 15.40 -27.38 -9.32
N ALA A 8 15.06 -26.47 -10.23
CA ALA A 8 13.73 -26.34 -10.81
C ALA A 8 13.80 -25.82 -12.25
N THR A 9 12.72 -25.97 -13.01
CA THR A 9 12.57 -25.31 -14.32
C THR A 9 11.70 -24.07 -14.16
N ILE A 10 12.28 -22.88 -14.23
CA ILE A 10 11.56 -21.61 -14.08
C ILE A 10 11.44 -20.94 -15.46
N ASN A 11 10.21 -20.70 -15.93
CA ASN A 11 9.93 -20.12 -17.24
C ASN A 11 10.70 -20.82 -18.38
N GLY A 12 10.73 -22.16 -18.35
CA GLY A 12 11.43 -23.00 -19.33
C GLY A 12 12.95 -23.07 -19.18
N ARG A 13 13.55 -22.39 -18.19
CA ARG A 13 15.00 -22.41 -17.92
C ARG A 13 15.31 -23.23 -16.68
N LYS A 14 16.32 -24.10 -16.77
CA LYS A 14 16.84 -24.81 -15.60
C LYS A 14 17.53 -23.83 -14.66
N VAL A 15 17.09 -23.80 -13.40
CA VAL A 15 17.63 -22.98 -12.32
C VAL A 15 18.19 -23.90 -11.26
N SER A 16 19.37 -23.55 -10.74
CA SER A 16 20.01 -24.22 -9.61
C SER A 16 20.54 -23.13 -8.67
N ARG A 17 19.95 -23.02 -7.48
CA ARG A 17 20.25 -21.96 -6.50
C ARG A 17 20.17 -22.49 -5.08
N THR A 18 21.06 -22.02 -4.22
CA THR A 18 20.98 -22.29 -2.78
C THR A 18 19.94 -21.37 -2.16
N ALA A 19 19.01 -21.93 -1.38
CA ALA A 19 17.96 -21.18 -0.70
C ALA A 19 17.62 -21.80 0.66
N LYS A 20 17.01 -21.01 1.54
CA LYS A 20 16.51 -21.52 2.83
C LYS A 20 15.25 -22.37 2.56
N PRO A 21 15.15 -23.63 3.02
CA PRO A 21 14.03 -24.51 2.67
C PRO A 21 12.62 -23.96 2.96
N HIS A 22 12.49 -23.13 4.00
CA HIS A 22 11.25 -22.52 4.47
C HIS A 22 10.96 -21.14 3.85
N GLN A 23 11.89 -20.56 3.09
CA GLN A 23 11.65 -19.34 2.34
C GLN A 23 10.45 -19.54 1.42
N ARG A 24 9.61 -18.52 1.26
CA ARG A 24 8.44 -18.62 0.40
C ARG A 24 8.91 -18.68 -1.05
N LEU A 25 8.22 -19.46 -1.88
CA LEU A 25 8.47 -19.52 -3.31
C LEU A 25 8.36 -18.12 -3.95
N LEU A 26 7.46 -17.27 -3.41
CA LEU A 26 7.35 -15.87 -3.79
C LEU A 26 8.68 -15.11 -3.65
N ASP A 27 9.33 -15.22 -2.49
CA ASP A 27 10.59 -14.50 -2.19
C ASP A 27 11.71 -15.02 -3.07
N PHE A 28 11.79 -16.34 -3.26
CA PHE A 28 12.78 -16.96 -4.15
C PHE A 28 12.64 -16.46 -5.60
N ILE A 29 11.41 -16.43 -6.13
CA ILE A 29 11.14 -15.93 -7.48
C ILE A 29 11.50 -14.44 -7.60
N ARG A 30 11.10 -13.62 -6.62
CA ARG A 30 11.23 -12.17 -6.68
C ARG A 30 12.64 -11.67 -6.38
N ASP A 31 13.19 -12.08 -5.25
CA ASP A 31 14.44 -11.53 -4.71
C ASP A 31 15.66 -12.31 -5.25
N ASP A 32 15.60 -13.64 -5.32
CA ASP A 32 16.76 -14.45 -5.74
C ASP A 32 16.86 -14.59 -7.27
N LEU A 33 15.72 -14.64 -7.97
CA LEU A 33 15.67 -14.76 -9.44
C LEU A 33 15.33 -13.45 -10.15
N SER A 34 15.00 -12.38 -9.42
CA SER A 34 14.65 -11.07 -9.98
C SER A 34 13.42 -11.08 -10.91
N LEU A 35 12.52 -12.05 -10.77
CA LEU A 35 11.25 -12.14 -11.50
C LEU A 35 10.15 -11.43 -10.72
N THR A 36 10.13 -10.10 -10.87
CA THR A 36 9.30 -9.22 -10.04
C THR A 36 7.85 -9.11 -10.50
N GLY A 37 7.45 -9.75 -11.61
CA GLY A 37 6.06 -9.77 -12.07
C GLY A 37 5.13 -10.49 -11.09
N ASN A 38 5.66 -11.44 -10.32
CA ASN A 38 4.99 -12.08 -9.21
C ASN A 38 4.92 -11.11 -8.00
N LYS A 39 3.76 -10.54 -7.68
CA LYS A 39 3.64 -9.42 -6.72
C LYS A 39 3.22 -9.87 -5.32
N GLU A 40 3.80 -9.26 -4.29
CA GLU A 40 3.41 -9.50 -2.89
C GLU A 40 2.34 -8.49 -2.41
N GLY A 41 1.09 -8.94 -2.26
CA GLY A 41 0.02 -8.10 -1.74
C GLY A 41 -0.32 -8.36 -0.27
N CYS A 42 -0.97 -9.49 0.00
CA CYS A 42 -1.44 -9.83 1.36
C CYS A 42 -0.44 -10.67 2.17
N GLY A 43 0.48 -11.38 1.52
CA GLY A 43 1.36 -12.37 2.18
C GLY A 43 0.66 -13.60 2.79
N ALA A 44 -0.68 -13.65 2.78
CA ALA A 44 -1.50 -14.66 3.47
C ALA A 44 -2.31 -15.57 2.53
N GLY A 45 -2.04 -15.51 1.22
CA GLY A 45 -2.76 -16.33 0.25
C GLY A 45 -4.22 -15.95 0.03
N GLU A 46 -4.59 -14.69 0.23
CA GLU A 46 -5.96 -14.21 -0.05
C GLU A 46 -6.05 -13.55 -1.42
N CYS A 47 -5.22 -12.53 -1.68
CA CYS A 47 -5.42 -11.60 -2.80
C CYS A 47 -5.06 -12.09 -4.21
N GLY A 48 -4.31 -13.20 -4.36
CA GLY A 48 -3.94 -13.75 -5.67
C GLY A 48 -2.93 -12.93 -6.50
N THR A 49 -2.35 -11.85 -5.97
CA THR A 49 -1.32 -11.07 -6.70
C THR A 49 -0.05 -11.88 -7.00
N CYS A 50 0.17 -12.95 -6.22
CA CYS A 50 1.33 -13.83 -6.27
C CYS A 50 1.09 -15.14 -7.04
N SER A 51 0.06 -15.17 -7.89
CA SER A 51 -0.34 -16.39 -8.61
C SER A 51 0.72 -16.80 -9.64
N VAL A 52 1.12 -18.08 -9.59
CA VAL A 52 2.05 -18.73 -10.51
C VAL A 52 1.54 -20.13 -10.84
N PHE A 53 1.97 -20.73 -11.94
CA PHE A 53 1.78 -22.16 -12.15
C PHE A 53 2.95 -22.94 -11.56
N VAL A 54 2.66 -24.02 -10.84
CA VAL A 54 3.62 -25.06 -10.47
C VAL A 54 3.12 -26.37 -11.04
N ASP A 55 3.89 -26.97 -11.93
CA ASP A 55 3.51 -28.18 -12.69
C ASP A 55 2.14 -28.06 -13.37
N GLY A 56 1.87 -26.88 -13.94
CA GLY A 56 0.62 -26.56 -14.62
C GLY A 56 -0.56 -26.17 -13.71
N VAL A 57 -0.40 -26.27 -12.38
CA VAL A 57 -1.45 -25.92 -11.41
C VAL A 57 -1.26 -24.49 -10.89
N LEU A 58 -2.31 -23.66 -10.96
CA LEU A 58 -2.28 -22.30 -10.45
C LEU A 58 -2.28 -22.32 -8.92
N ILE A 59 -1.26 -21.72 -8.31
CA ILE A 59 -1.12 -21.64 -6.85
C ILE A 59 -0.71 -20.23 -6.40
N LYS A 60 -0.88 -19.95 -5.11
CA LYS A 60 -0.44 -18.70 -4.46
C LYS A 60 0.98 -18.91 -3.90
N SER A 61 1.98 -18.37 -4.59
CA SER A 61 3.40 -18.63 -4.25
C SER A 61 3.83 -18.15 -2.85
N CYS A 62 3.10 -17.22 -2.23
CA CYS A 62 3.36 -16.79 -0.85
C CYS A 62 3.14 -17.90 0.20
N LEU A 63 2.35 -18.94 -0.09
CA LEU A 63 2.05 -20.01 0.86
C LEU A 63 2.90 -21.28 0.66
N MET A 64 3.70 -21.33 -0.41
CA MET A 64 4.50 -22.52 -0.74
C MET A 64 5.95 -22.33 -0.30
N PRO A 65 6.50 -23.19 0.58
CA PRO A 65 7.94 -23.22 0.83
C PRO A 65 8.73 -23.61 -0.42
N VAL A 66 9.85 -22.94 -0.68
CA VAL A 66 10.68 -23.15 -1.86
C VAL A 66 11.22 -24.59 -1.97
N ALA A 67 11.41 -25.29 -0.85
CA ALA A 67 11.81 -26.69 -0.86
C ALA A 67 10.85 -27.60 -1.65
N LYS A 68 9.56 -27.25 -1.73
CA LYS A 68 8.57 -27.99 -2.51
C LYS A 68 8.69 -27.76 -4.03
N ALA A 69 9.50 -26.79 -4.46
CA ALA A 69 9.74 -26.52 -5.89
C ALA A 69 10.87 -27.40 -6.46
N GLN A 70 11.49 -28.26 -5.66
CA GLN A 70 12.52 -29.19 -6.12
C GLN A 70 11.99 -30.09 -7.24
N GLY A 71 12.64 -30.06 -8.39
CA GLY A 71 12.27 -30.79 -9.61
C GLY A 71 11.06 -30.24 -10.36
N ALA A 72 10.36 -29.24 -9.80
CA ALA A 72 9.12 -28.72 -10.36
C ALA A 72 9.36 -27.78 -11.55
N THR A 73 8.32 -27.58 -12.35
CA THR A 73 8.25 -26.54 -13.38
C THR A 73 7.40 -25.38 -12.88
N VAL A 74 7.96 -24.17 -12.84
CA VAL A 74 7.26 -22.95 -12.42
C VAL A 74 7.12 -22.02 -13.62
N GLU A 75 5.89 -21.58 -13.91
CA GLU A 75 5.59 -20.52 -14.88
C GLU A 75 5.06 -19.28 -14.15
N THR A 76 5.68 -18.15 -14.43
CA THR A 76 5.29 -16.81 -13.94
C THR A 76 4.65 -16.01 -15.08
N VAL A 77 4.19 -14.77 -14.80
CA VAL A 77 3.62 -13.90 -15.85
C VAL A 77 4.63 -13.62 -16.98
N GLU A 78 5.92 -13.60 -16.64
CA GLU A 78 7.03 -13.40 -17.55
C GLU A 78 7.19 -14.53 -18.56
N ALA A 79 6.60 -15.71 -18.32
CA ALA A 79 6.62 -16.83 -19.27
C ALA A 79 5.53 -16.77 -20.34
N LEU A 80 4.51 -15.92 -20.17
CA LEU A 80 3.32 -15.93 -21.04
C LEU A 80 3.59 -15.36 -22.44
N ALA A 81 4.65 -14.56 -22.59
CA ALA A 81 5.05 -13.97 -23.85
C ALA A 81 6.58 -13.77 -23.88
N LYS A 82 7.14 -13.63 -25.08
CA LYS A 82 8.55 -13.24 -25.22
C LYS A 82 8.71 -11.78 -24.79
N THR A 83 9.93 -11.42 -24.40
CA THR A 83 10.28 -10.02 -24.10
C THR A 83 9.92 -9.11 -25.26
N GLY A 84 9.14 -8.06 -24.99
CA GLY A 84 8.66 -7.12 -26.00
C GLY A 84 7.35 -7.52 -26.68
N GLU A 85 6.85 -8.73 -26.42
CA GLU A 85 5.56 -9.22 -26.92
C GLU A 85 4.53 -9.32 -25.78
N MET A 86 3.27 -9.55 -26.15
CA MET A 86 2.17 -9.79 -25.22
C MET A 86 1.38 -11.02 -25.67
N SER A 87 0.97 -11.86 -24.73
CA SER A 87 0.03 -12.95 -24.97
C SER A 87 -1.35 -12.40 -25.35
N VAL A 88 -2.22 -13.24 -25.93
CA VAL A 88 -3.59 -12.84 -26.26
C VAL A 88 -4.34 -12.27 -25.05
N LEU A 89 -4.16 -12.88 -23.87
CA LEU A 89 -4.73 -12.36 -22.62
C LEU A 89 -4.14 -11.01 -22.21
N GLN A 90 -2.81 -10.84 -22.30
CA GLN A 90 -2.18 -9.56 -21.97
C GLN A 90 -2.65 -8.44 -22.91
N GLN A 91 -2.75 -8.72 -24.22
CA GLN A 91 -3.30 -7.78 -25.20
C GLN A 91 -4.76 -7.46 -24.91
N ALA A 92 -5.59 -8.44 -24.55
CA ALA A 92 -6.99 -8.19 -24.22
C ALA A 92 -7.14 -7.32 -22.96
N PHE A 93 -6.35 -7.58 -21.91
CA PHE A 93 -6.32 -6.74 -20.72
C PHE A 93 -5.86 -5.31 -21.03
N HIS A 94 -4.89 -5.16 -21.93
CA HIS A 94 -4.45 -3.87 -22.42
C HIS A 94 -5.56 -3.13 -23.15
N LYS A 95 -6.20 -3.80 -24.12
CA LYS A 95 -7.24 -3.28 -25.00
C LYS A 95 -8.48 -2.80 -24.26
N THR A 96 -8.95 -3.55 -23.26
CA THR A 96 -10.20 -3.24 -22.55
C THR A 96 -10.02 -2.21 -21.42
N GLY A 97 -8.78 -1.82 -21.10
CA GLY A 97 -8.49 -0.99 -19.94
C GLY A 97 -8.67 -1.73 -18.62
N ALA A 98 -8.51 -3.06 -18.61
CA ALA A 98 -8.60 -3.90 -17.41
C ALA A 98 -7.49 -3.62 -16.37
N SER A 99 -6.52 -2.76 -16.71
CA SER A 99 -5.42 -2.33 -15.84
C SER A 99 -5.56 -0.85 -15.47
N GLN A 100 -5.64 -0.58 -14.16
CA GLN A 100 -5.52 0.77 -13.59
C GLN A 100 -4.17 0.92 -12.87
N CYS A 101 -4.09 0.68 -11.56
CA CYS A 101 -2.81 0.72 -10.84
C CYS A 101 -1.82 -0.32 -11.39
N GLY A 102 -2.33 -1.49 -11.81
CA GLY A 102 -1.57 -2.57 -12.42
C GLY A 102 -1.06 -3.63 -11.45
N TYR A 103 -1.14 -3.40 -10.13
CA TYR A 103 -0.45 -4.26 -9.16
C TYR A 103 -0.98 -5.71 -9.14
N CYS A 104 -2.29 -5.90 -9.24
CA CYS A 104 -2.90 -7.23 -9.27
C CYS A 104 -2.89 -7.90 -10.65
N ILE A 105 -2.57 -7.15 -11.70
CA ILE A 105 -2.85 -7.57 -13.06
C ILE A 105 -2.00 -8.78 -13.47
N PRO A 106 -0.71 -8.90 -13.10
CA PRO A 106 0.04 -10.14 -13.30
C PRO A 106 -0.68 -11.39 -12.78
N GLY A 107 -1.07 -11.39 -11.51
CA GLY A 107 -1.81 -12.50 -10.91
C GLY A 107 -3.17 -12.75 -11.58
N MET A 108 -3.86 -11.68 -11.97
CA MET A 108 -5.15 -11.77 -12.67
C MET A 108 -5.01 -12.40 -14.07
N VAL A 109 -3.95 -12.06 -14.80
CA VAL A 109 -3.62 -12.65 -16.11
C VAL A 109 -3.25 -14.13 -15.94
N MET A 110 -2.53 -14.49 -14.88
CA MET A 110 -2.24 -15.90 -14.57
C MET A 110 -3.52 -16.69 -14.26
N ALA A 111 -4.44 -16.13 -13.47
CA ALA A 111 -5.74 -16.74 -13.19
C ALA A 111 -6.62 -16.90 -14.43
N ALA A 112 -6.68 -15.87 -15.28
CA ALA A 112 -7.37 -15.93 -16.56
C ALA A 112 -6.76 -16.96 -17.51
N THR A 113 -5.43 -17.06 -17.54
CA THR A 113 -4.72 -18.11 -18.29
C THR A 113 -5.13 -19.49 -17.78
N SER A 114 -5.20 -19.68 -16.46
CA SER A 114 -5.65 -20.94 -15.86
C SER A 114 -7.08 -21.26 -16.29
N ALA A 115 -7.98 -20.28 -16.26
CA ALA A 115 -9.38 -20.47 -16.63
C ALA A 115 -9.55 -20.95 -18.07
N LEU A 116 -8.87 -20.30 -19.02
CA LEU A 116 -8.96 -20.64 -20.43
C LEU A 116 -8.16 -21.91 -20.80
N ARG A 117 -7.09 -22.25 -20.06
CA ARG A 117 -6.42 -23.55 -20.19
C ARG A 117 -7.33 -24.70 -19.74
N THR A 118 -8.15 -24.49 -18.69
CA THR A 118 -9.09 -25.51 -18.20
C THR A 118 -10.33 -25.64 -19.09
N ASN A 119 -10.95 -24.51 -19.46
CA ASN A 119 -12.09 -24.49 -20.38
C ASN A 119 -11.90 -23.37 -21.42
N PRO A 120 -11.46 -23.70 -22.64
CA PRO A 120 -11.28 -22.73 -23.71
C PRO A 120 -12.55 -21.97 -24.08
N PHE A 121 -13.74 -22.46 -23.71
CA PHE A 121 -15.04 -21.87 -24.00
C PHE A 121 -15.75 -21.31 -22.76
N ALA A 122 -15.04 -21.07 -21.66
CA ALA A 122 -15.61 -20.61 -20.39
C ALA A 122 -16.57 -19.42 -20.56
N GLY A 123 -17.77 -19.54 -19.99
CA GLY A 123 -18.77 -18.46 -19.94
C GLY A 123 -18.44 -17.41 -18.87
N ARG A 124 -19.14 -16.28 -18.88
CA ARG A 124 -18.88 -15.16 -17.94
C ARG A 124 -18.95 -15.57 -16.46
N GLU A 125 -19.94 -16.37 -16.08
CA GLU A 125 -20.07 -16.82 -14.68
C GLU A 125 -18.94 -17.76 -14.26
N GLU A 126 -18.52 -18.68 -15.14
CA GLU A 126 -17.37 -19.54 -14.86
C GLU A 126 -16.07 -18.72 -14.76
N ILE A 127 -15.90 -17.70 -15.62
CA ILE A 127 -14.77 -16.77 -15.53
C ILE A 127 -14.77 -16.06 -14.17
N LYS A 128 -15.93 -15.54 -13.71
CA LYS A 128 -16.05 -14.89 -12.40
C LYS A 128 -15.64 -15.82 -11.27
N GLU A 129 -16.14 -17.06 -11.28
CA GLU A 129 -15.83 -18.06 -10.26
C GLU A 129 -14.34 -18.39 -10.22
N ARG A 130 -13.74 -18.65 -11.39
CA ARG A 130 -12.31 -19.00 -11.50
C ARG A 130 -11.36 -17.85 -11.13
N LEU A 131 -11.80 -16.60 -11.31
CA LEU A 131 -11.04 -15.41 -10.88
C LEU A 131 -11.34 -14.99 -9.43
N GLY A 132 -12.26 -15.66 -8.73
CA GLY A 132 -12.68 -15.29 -7.38
C GLY A 132 -11.54 -15.23 -6.35
N GLY A 133 -10.46 -16.00 -6.58
CA GLY A 133 -9.25 -15.99 -5.75
C GLY A 133 -8.27 -14.83 -6.02
N ASN A 134 -8.61 -13.91 -6.94
CA ASN A 134 -7.77 -12.80 -7.38
C ASN A 134 -8.49 -11.46 -7.16
N ILE A 135 -8.01 -10.69 -6.19
CA ILE A 135 -8.67 -9.44 -5.77
C ILE A 135 -8.19 -8.28 -6.64
N CYS A 136 -9.10 -7.35 -6.96
CA CYS A 136 -8.77 -6.06 -7.55
C CYS A 136 -9.52 -4.93 -6.83
N ARG A 137 -8.77 -3.94 -6.32
CA ARG A 137 -9.36 -2.78 -5.63
C ARG A 137 -9.74 -1.62 -6.57
N CYS A 138 -9.24 -1.61 -7.80
CA CYS A 138 -9.35 -0.45 -8.69
C CYS A 138 -10.49 -0.54 -9.71
N THR A 139 -10.71 -1.72 -10.31
CA THR A 139 -11.45 -1.81 -11.59
C THR A 139 -12.93 -2.15 -11.47
N GLY A 140 -13.39 -2.59 -10.29
CA GLY A 140 -14.73 -3.15 -10.15
C GLY A 140 -14.97 -4.42 -10.99
N TYR A 141 -13.90 -5.08 -11.44
CA TYR A 141 -13.87 -6.35 -12.17
C TYR A 141 -14.46 -6.41 -13.58
N GLN A 142 -15.45 -5.57 -13.95
CA GLN A 142 -16.16 -5.72 -15.22
C GLN A 142 -15.22 -5.76 -16.44
N LYS A 143 -14.24 -4.84 -16.51
CA LYS A 143 -13.25 -4.82 -17.61
C LYS A 143 -12.28 -5.98 -17.61
N ILE A 144 -12.06 -6.61 -16.46
CA ILE A 144 -11.26 -7.84 -16.35
C ILE A 144 -12.04 -8.99 -16.99
N PHE A 145 -13.33 -9.15 -16.66
CA PHE A 145 -14.16 -10.17 -17.28
C PHE A 145 -14.29 -9.96 -18.79
N ASP A 146 -14.56 -8.72 -19.22
CA ASP A 146 -14.61 -8.37 -20.65
C ASP A 146 -13.28 -8.73 -21.36
N ALA A 147 -12.12 -8.57 -20.71
CA ALA A 147 -10.83 -8.94 -21.27
C ALA A 147 -10.67 -10.45 -21.44
N VAL A 148 -11.10 -11.25 -20.47
CA VAL A 148 -11.04 -12.71 -20.56
C VAL A 148 -11.97 -13.22 -21.64
N GLU A 149 -13.18 -12.65 -21.77
CA GLU A 149 -14.12 -12.99 -22.84
C GLU A 149 -13.59 -12.63 -24.22
N LEU A 150 -12.99 -11.44 -24.36
CA LEU A 150 -12.34 -11.02 -25.62
C LEU A 150 -11.19 -11.98 -25.99
N ALA A 151 -10.33 -12.31 -25.04
CA ALA A 151 -9.24 -13.26 -25.26
C ALA A 151 -9.77 -14.65 -25.65
N ARG A 152 -10.79 -15.15 -24.96
CA ARG A 152 -11.49 -16.39 -25.29
C ARG A 152 -12.00 -16.37 -26.72
N ASP A 153 -12.71 -15.32 -27.11
CA ASP A 153 -13.36 -15.25 -28.42
C ASP A 153 -12.34 -15.14 -29.56
N VAL A 154 -11.21 -14.47 -29.34
CA VAL A 154 -10.08 -14.44 -30.29
C VAL A 154 -9.39 -15.81 -30.38
N LEU A 155 -9.09 -16.45 -29.24
CA LEU A 155 -8.43 -17.77 -29.21
C LEU A 155 -9.25 -18.87 -29.90
N ASN A 156 -10.59 -18.76 -29.90
CA ASN A 156 -11.49 -19.70 -30.54
C ASN A 156 -11.95 -19.27 -31.95
N GLY A 157 -11.37 -18.21 -32.51
CA GLY A 157 -11.71 -17.73 -33.86
C GLY A 157 -13.11 -17.12 -34.02
N ARG A 158 -13.80 -16.78 -32.92
CA ARG A 158 -15.07 -16.05 -32.95
C ARG A 158 -14.88 -14.57 -33.25
N MET A 159 -13.72 -14.03 -32.93
CA MET A 159 -13.28 -12.69 -33.30
C MET A 159 -11.90 -12.74 -33.97
N PRO A 160 -11.59 -11.84 -34.92
CA PRO A 160 -10.28 -11.77 -35.53
C PRO A 160 -9.24 -11.25 -34.53
N ALA A 161 -7.96 -11.59 -34.73
CA ALA A 161 -6.86 -11.09 -33.89
C ALA A 161 -6.77 -9.55 -33.86
N THR A 162 -7.24 -8.87 -34.92
CA THR A 162 -7.31 -7.40 -35.00
C THR A 162 -8.26 -6.78 -33.97
N ALA A 163 -9.13 -7.57 -33.33
CA ALA A 163 -9.94 -7.10 -32.20
C ALA A 163 -9.09 -6.69 -30.98
N LEU A 164 -7.87 -7.23 -30.87
CA LEU A 164 -6.90 -6.89 -29.83
C LEU A 164 -6.04 -5.68 -30.17
N SER A 165 -6.07 -5.23 -31.44
CA SER A 165 -5.23 -4.13 -31.91
C SER A 165 -5.48 -2.87 -31.09
N GLU A 166 -4.39 -2.20 -30.75
CA GLU A 166 -4.42 -0.88 -30.12
C GLU A 166 -5.08 0.13 -31.07
N ILE A 167 -5.85 1.06 -30.52
CA ILE A 167 -6.37 2.20 -31.28
C ILE A 167 -5.51 3.38 -30.88
N ASP A 168 -4.62 3.77 -31.77
CA ASP A 168 -4.01 5.09 -31.71
C ASP A 168 -5.07 6.09 -32.16
N ALA A 169 -5.26 7.16 -31.39
CA ALA A 169 -6.09 8.26 -31.85
C ALA A 169 -5.41 8.95 -33.03
N GLU A 170 -6.23 9.44 -33.97
CA GLU A 170 -5.77 10.38 -34.98
C GLU A 170 -5.16 11.62 -34.30
N GLU A 171 -4.15 12.22 -34.95
CA GLU A 171 -3.41 13.34 -34.38
C GLU A 171 -4.36 14.50 -34.04
N GLY A 172 -4.50 14.79 -32.75
CA GLY A 172 -5.38 15.85 -32.23
C GLY A 172 -6.73 15.38 -31.64
N ASP A 173 -7.12 14.10 -31.78
CA ASP A 173 -8.42 13.57 -31.32
C ASP A 173 -8.31 12.58 -30.14
N TYR A 174 -7.73 13.01 -29.02
CA TYR A 174 -7.50 12.14 -27.84
C TYR A 174 -8.56 12.29 -26.73
N ILE A 175 -9.21 13.45 -26.62
CA ILE A 175 -10.10 13.77 -25.49
C ILE A 175 -11.44 13.03 -25.65
N GLY A 176 -11.81 12.23 -24.66
CA GLY A 176 -13.06 11.44 -24.66
C GLY A 176 -12.99 10.13 -25.45
N LYS A 177 -11.82 9.77 -26.00
CA LYS A 177 -11.62 8.53 -26.76
C LYS A 177 -10.98 7.44 -25.90
N ASN A 178 -11.26 6.18 -26.26
CA ASN A 178 -10.57 5.02 -25.68
C ASN A 178 -9.29 4.73 -26.46
N VAL A 179 -8.23 5.45 -26.11
CA VAL A 179 -6.91 5.36 -26.75
C VAL A 179 -5.96 4.46 -25.96
N ARG A 180 -4.86 4.07 -26.62
CA ARG A 180 -3.77 3.32 -25.99
C ARG A 180 -3.30 3.96 -24.67
N ARG A 181 -3.19 3.13 -23.62
CA ARG A 181 -2.54 3.50 -22.35
C ARG A 181 -1.07 3.10 -22.35
N ILE A 182 -0.18 4.10 -22.36
CA ILE A 182 1.28 3.95 -22.50
C ILE A 182 1.93 3.06 -21.43
N ASP A 183 1.39 3.00 -20.22
CA ASP A 183 1.98 2.28 -19.10
C ASP A 183 1.46 0.84 -18.95
N THR A 184 0.39 0.50 -19.67
CA THR A 184 -0.31 -0.77 -19.48
C THR A 184 0.47 -2.00 -19.96
N PRO A 185 1.25 -1.97 -21.07
CA PRO A 185 2.07 -3.12 -21.48
C PRO A 185 3.01 -3.61 -20.38
N SER A 186 3.64 -2.70 -19.65
CA SER A 186 4.50 -3.06 -18.50
C SER A 186 3.72 -3.61 -17.30
N LYS A 187 2.45 -3.22 -17.12
CA LYS A 187 1.57 -3.71 -16.04
C LYS A 187 1.09 -5.13 -16.30
N VAL A 188 0.66 -5.42 -17.54
CA VAL A 188 0.13 -6.75 -17.90
C VAL A 188 1.22 -7.81 -18.05
N SER A 189 2.44 -7.40 -18.40
CA SER A 189 3.61 -8.29 -18.48
C SER A 189 4.29 -8.52 -17.12
N GLY A 190 3.96 -7.74 -16.10
CA GLY A 190 4.67 -7.75 -14.81
C GLY A 190 6.00 -7.00 -14.81
N ALA A 191 6.41 -6.42 -15.94
CA ALA A 191 7.67 -5.70 -16.08
C ALA A 191 7.72 -4.36 -15.32
N LEU A 192 6.57 -3.76 -14.96
CA LEU A 192 6.53 -2.54 -14.17
C LEU A 192 7.04 -2.81 -12.74
N ARG A 193 8.09 -2.08 -12.34
CA ARG A 193 8.66 -2.15 -10.99
C ARG A 193 7.99 -1.15 -10.07
N TYR A 194 7.40 -1.66 -8.99
CA TYR A 194 6.90 -0.90 -7.86
C TYR A 194 8.00 -0.72 -6.81
N ALA A 195 7.80 0.13 -5.78
CA ALA A 195 8.84 0.39 -4.79
C ALA A 195 9.33 -0.88 -4.08
N GLY A 196 8.42 -1.80 -3.75
CA GLY A 196 8.77 -3.10 -3.16
C GLY A 196 9.53 -4.04 -4.08
N ASP A 197 9.59 -3.76 -5.39
CA ASP A 197 10.37 -4.52 -6.38
C ASP A 197 11.79 -3.96 -6.56
N MET A 198 12.08 -2.77 -6.05
CA MET A 198 13.34 -2.08 -6.28
C MET A 198 14.46 -2.67 -5.43
N THR A 199 15.67 -2.71 -5.99
CA THR A 199 16.88 -3.25 -5.36
C THR A 199 18.06 -2.35 -5.68
N MET A 200 19.02 -2.27 -4.77
CA MET A 200 20.30 -1.57 -4.96
C MET A 200 21.46 -2.39 -4.40
N PRO A 201 22.68 -2.24 -4.95
CA PRO A 201 23.87 -2.86 -4.36
C PRO A 201 24.06 -2.45 -2.89
N GLY A 202 24.33 -3.43 -2.02
CA GLY A 202 24.53 -3.20 -0.59
C GLY A 202 23.30 -2.70 0.17
N MET A 203 22.10 -2.85 -0.40
CA MET A 203 20.85 -2.41 0.21
C MET A 203 20.54 -3.18 1.51
N LEU A 204 20.10 -2.46 2.53
CA LEU A 204 19.64 -3.00 3.80
C LEU A 204 18.11 -3.14 3.85
N HIS A 205 17.64 -4.07 4.66
CA HIS A 205 16.23 -4.33 4.92
C HIS A 205 15.79 -3.67 6.22
N VAL A 206 14.73 -2.87 6.13
CA VAL A 206 14.20 -2.11 7.26
C VAL A 206 13.02 -2.85 7.90
N GLN A 207 12.96 -2.82 9.23
CA GLN A 207 11.81 -3.24 10.03
C GLN A 207 11.52 -2.18 11.10
N VAL A 208 10.25 -2.05 11.49
CA VAL A 208 9.79 -1.01 12.42
C VAL A 208 9.17 -1.66 13.66
N LEU A 209 9.64 -1.25 14.83
CA LEU A 209 9.05 -1.62 16.11
C LEU A 209 7.87 -0.71 16.37
N ARG A 210 6.71 -1.30 16.64
CA ARG A 210 5.45 -0.58 16.79
C ARG A 210 4.92 -0.69 18.20
N SER A 211 4.22 0.35 18.65
CA SER A 211 3.53 0.33 19.94
C SER A 211 2.43 -0.75 19.94
N PRO A 212 2.40 -1.65 20.94
CA PRO A 212 1.28 -2.55 21.16
C PRO A 212 0.14 -1.88 21.96
N HIS A 213 0.32 -0.63 22.41
CA HIS A 213 -0.61 0.06 23.30
C HIS A 213 -1.38 1.15 22.56
N PRO A 214 -2.70 1.30 22.83
CA PRO A 214 -3.51 2.37 22.27
C PRO A 214 -3.18 3.73 22.88
N HIS A 215 -2.68 3.77 24.13
CA HIS A 215 -2.15 4.99 24.74
C HIS A 215 -1.18 4.59 25.86
N ALA A 216 0.06 5.04 25.79
CA ALA A 216 1.06 4.74 26.81
C ALA A 216 2.19 5.78 26.83
N LYS A 217 2.69 6.11 28.00
CA LYS A 217 3.95 6.84 28.13
C LYS A 217 5.11 5.91 27.80
N ILE A 218 6.05 6.40 27.02
CA ILE A 218 7.32 5.72 26.72
C ILE A 218 8.32 6.16 27.79
N VAL A 219 8.61 5.28 28.73
CA VAL A 219 9.52 5.58 29.85
C VAL A 219 10.98 5.48 29.41
N SER A 220 11.31 4.47 28.59
CA SER A 220 12.65 4.29 28.04
C SER A 220 12.62 3.37 26.82
N ILE A 221 13.55 3.59 25.89
CA ILE A 221 13.83 2.71 24.74
C ILE A 221 15.28 2.28 24.87
N ASP A 222 15.53 0.99 25.05
CA ASP A 222 16.87 0.39 25.06
C ASP A 222 17.10 -0.36 23.75
N THR A 223 18.03 0.15 22.94
CA THR A 223 18.41 -0.41 21.65
C THR A 223 19.73 -1.17 21.68
N SER A 224 20.39 -1.31 22.84
CA SER A 224 21.75 -1.86 22.89
C SER A 224 21.80 -3.30 22.38
N GLY A 225 20.83 -4.12 22.79
CA GLY A 225 20.73 -5.51 22.34
C GLY A 225 20.51 -5.66 20.83
N ALA A 226 19.88 -4.68 20.18
CA ALA A 226 19.67 -4.68 18.74
C ALA A 226 20.95 -4.33 17.97
N ALA A 227 21.76 -3.42 18.53
CA ALA A 227 23.04 -3.01 17.93
C ALA A 227 24.09 -4.13 17.96
N ASP A 228 24.00 -5.05 18.92
CA ASP A 228 24.93 -6.20 19.05
C ASP A 228 24.59 -7.37 18.10
N ILE A 229 23.45 -7.32 17.39
CA ILE A 229 23.06 -8.36 16.45
C ILE A 229 23.92 -8.27 15.18
N VAL A 230 24.65 -9.34 14.89
CA VAL A 230 25.39 -9.49 13.63
C VAL A 230 24.44 -9.28 12.44
N GLY A 231 24.80 -8.34 11.56
CA GLY A 231 24.01 -7.94 10.39
C GLY A 231 23.07 -6.76 10.64
N ALA A 232 22.91 -6.28 11.89
CA ALA A 232 22.19 -5.04 12.18
C ALA A 232 23.14 -3.84 12.01
N GLU A 233 22.87 -3.04 10.99
CA GLU A 233 23.78 -1.96 10.54
C GLU A 233 23.34 -0.58 11.03
N GLY A 234 22.08 -0.44 11.45
CA GLY A 234 21.57 0.79 12.02
C GLY A 234 20.30 0.58 12.82
N VAL A 235 20.21 1.25 13.96
CA VAL A 235 18.99 1.35 14.76
C VAL A 235 18.71 2.83 14.99
N ILE A 236 17.46 3.25 14.80
CA ILE A 236 17.02 4.62 15.05
C ILE A 236 15.82 4.66 16.00
N THR A 237 15.74 5.73 16.78
CA THR A 237 14.56 6.12 17.58
C THR A 237 14.19 7.56 17.25
N CYS A 238 13.18 8.12 17.93
CA CYS A 238 12.84 9.54 17.79
C CYS A 238 14.06 10.45 18.03
N ASP A 239 15.03 10.06 18.86
CA ASP A 239 16.21 10.88 19.19
C ASP A 239 17.20 11.03 18.03
N ASP A 240 17.07 10.23 16.98
CA ASP A 240 17.88 10.36 15.76
C ASP A 240 17.34 11.43 14.79
N VAL A 241 16.20 12.06 15.06
CA VAL A 241 15.64 13.17 14.25
C VAL A 241 16.47 14.44 14.50
N PRO A 242 17.25 14.95 13.53
CA PRO A 242 18.15 16.08 13.77
C PRO A 242 17.49 17.46 13.67
N GLY A 243 16.28 17.55 13.10
CA GLY A 243 15.59 18.81 12.85
C GLY A 243 14.22 18.90 13.52
N GLU A 244 13.28 19.55 12.85
CA GLU A 244 11.90 19.69 13.35
C GLU A 244 11.15 18.36 13.12
N ASP A 245 10.91 17.62 14.21
CA ASP A 245 10.06 16.43 14.20
C ASP A 245 8.58 16.82 13.97
N GLY A 246 7.81 15.93 13.36
CA GLY A 246 6.42 16.20 12.99
C GLY A 246 6.16 16.22 11.49
N PHE A 247 5.13 15.50 11.07
CA PHE A 247 4.56 15.55 9.72
C PHE A 247 3.02 15.52 9.79
N GLY A 248 2.38 15.86 8.67
CA GLY A 248 0.93 15.79 8.49
C GLY A 248 0.46 16.76 7.42
N VAL A 249 -0.80 16.63 6.96
CA VAL A 249 -1.29 17.42 5.81
C VAL A 249 -1.56 18.88 6.17
N PHE A 250 -2.09 19.14 7.37
CA PHE A 250 -2.49 20.48 7.82
C PHE A 250 -1.87 20.86 9.16
N VAL A 251 -1.76 19.88 10.06
CA VAL A 251 -1.07 19.98 11.34
C VAL A 251 0.09 19.00 11.27
N HIS A 252 1.28 19.41 11.74
CA HIS A 252 2.47 18.56 11.74
C HIS A 252 2.67 17.92 13.11
N ASP A 253 1.68 17.16 13.56
CA ASP A 253 1.58 16.60 14.90
C ASP A 253 1.98 15.12 15.00
N GLN A 254 2.15 14.43 13.87
CA GLN A 254 2.59 13.04 13.85
C GLN A 254 4.11 12.96 13.86
N PRO A 255 4.75 12.39 14.90
CA PRO A 255 6.20 12.27 14.94
C PRO A 255 6.71 11.18 13.98
N VAL A 256 7.95 11.27 13.52
CA VAL A 256 8.56 10.20 12.68
C VAL A 256 8.54 8.85 13.39
N MET A 257 8.81 8.88 14.70
CA MET A 257 8.64 7.79 15.64
C MET A 257 8.17 8.39 16.97
N ALA A 258 7.28 7.69 17.68
CA ALA A 258 6.67 8.09 18.93
C ALA A 258 7.70 8.66 19.92
N ARG A 259 7.48 9.90 20.34
CA ARG A 259 8.27 10.61 21.34
C ARG A 259 7.44 10.83 22.59
N GLY A 260 7.96 10.37 23.74
CA GLY A 260 7.35 10.56 25.06
C GLY A 260 6.10 9.73 25.34
N LYS A 261 5.22 9.57 24.34
CA LYS A 261 4.02 8.72 24.41
C LYS A 261 3.73 8.07 23.06
N ALA A 262 3.16 6.87 23.11
CA ALA A 262 2.46 6.24 22.02
C ALA A 262 0.96 6.54 22.13
N ARG A 263 0.32 6.87 21.01
CA ARG A 263 -1.04 7.42 20.87
C ARG A 263 -2.02 6.46 20.20
N TYR A 264 -1.51 5.40 19.56
CA TYR A 264 -2.32 4.34 18.98
C TYR A 264 -1.51 3.04 18.82
N VAL A 265 -2.23 1.92 18.67
CA VAL A 265 -1.62 0.62 18.35
C VAL A 265 -1.08 0.68 16.93
N GLY A 266 0.22 0.43 16.76
CA GLY A 266 0.87 0.48 15.44
C GLY A 266 1.78 1.70 15.23
N GLU A 267 1.75 2.71 16.11
CA GLU A 267 2.64 3.86 16.02
C GLU A 267 4.10 3.41 16.07
N ALA A 268 4.93 3.95 15.17
CA ALA A 268 6.36 3.58 15.09
C ALA A 268 7.10 4.06 16.34
N VAL A 269 7.98 3.24 16.90
CA VAL A 269 8.73 3.56 18.15
C VAL A 269 10.24 3.53 17.91
N ALA A 270 10.70 2.56 17.11
CA ALA A 270 12.08 2.45 16.66
C ALA A 270 12.12 1.76 15.29
N ALA A 271 13.20 1.91 14.55
CA ALA A 271 13.40 1.18 13.30
C ALA A 271 14.83 0.64 13.20
N VAL A 272 14.98 -0.50 12.54
CA VAL A 272 16.26 -1.19 12.32
C VAL A 272 16.49 -1.36 10.82
N ALA A 273 17.72 -1.14 10.36
CA ALA A 273 18.20 -1.58 9.05
C ALA A 273 19.24 -2.70 9.23
N ALA A 274 19.08 -3.80 8.50
CA ALA A 274 19.97 -4.96 8.58
C ALA A 274 20.25 -5.61 7.20
N GLU A 275 21.26 -6.47 7.13
CA GLU A 275 21.67 -7.17 5.89
C GLU A 275 20.58 -8.07 5.31
N THR A 276 19.76 -8.67 6.18
CA THR A 276 18.65 -9.54 5.78
C THR A 276 17.37 -9.20 6.54
N PRO A 277 16.18 -9.54 6.01
CA PRO A 277 14.93 -9.42 6.75
C PRO A 277 14.94 -10.20 8.07
N GLU A 278 15.64 -11.33 8.16
CA GLU A 278 15.75 -12.12 9.39
C GLU A 278 16.59 -11.42 10.46
N ASP A 279 17.71 -10.81 10.07
CA ASP A 279 18.55 -10.04 10.98
C ASP A 279 17.81 -8.80 11.48
N ALA A 280 17.06 -8.13 10.61
CA ALA A 280 16.23 -7.00 10.98
C ALA A 280 15.19 -7.39 12.05
N ARG A 281 14.49 -8.53 11.86
CA ARG A 281 13.51 -9.04 12.84
C ARG A 281 14.16 -9.43 14.17
N ARG A 282 15.34 -10.07 14.14
CA ARG A 282 16.10 -10.45 15.34
C ARG A 282 16.58 -9.24 16.13
N ALA A 283 17.08 -8.22 15.44
CA ALA A 283 17.48 -6.98 16.05
C ALA A 283 16.27 -6.23 16.63
N LEU A 284 15.14 -6.21 15.91
CA LEU A 284 13.91 -5.61 16.40
C LEU A 284 13.43 -6.24 17.71
N SER A 285 13.46 -7.58 17.81
CA SER A 285 13.05 -8.30 19.03
C SER A 285 13.99 -8.13 20.21
N ALA A 286 15.20 -7.59 19.99
CA ALA A 286 16.15 -7.27 21.03
C ALA A 286 15.99 -5.85 21.59
N ILE A 287 15.17 -4.99 20.95
CA ILE A 287 14.84 -3.66 21.48
C ILE A 287 13.87 -3.81 22.64
N LYS A 288 14.19 -3.20 23.78
CA LYS A 288 13.34 -3.21 24.98
C LYS A 288 12.72 -1.83 25.18
N VAL A 289 11.40 -1.77 25.13
CA VAL A 289 10.66 -0.54 25.41
C VAL A 289 9.91 -0.70 26.72
N LYS A 290 10.13 0.22 27.65
CA LYS A 290 9.35 0.29 28.90
C LYS A 290 8.18 1.25 28.70
N TYR A 291 6.98 0.70 28.70
CA TYR A 291 5.74 1.47 28.65
C TYR A 291 5.12 1.61 30.04
N GLU A 292 4.45 2.74 30.25
CA GLU A 292 3.49 2.96 31.32
C GLU A 292 2.13 3.24 30.64
N PRO A 293 1.21 2.25 30.59
CA PRO A 293 -0.08 2.42 29.95
C PRO A 293 -0.87 3.60 30.53
N LEU A 294 -1.49 4.38 29.65
CA LEU A 294 -2.32 5.53 30.02
C LEU A 294 -3.80 5.23 29.67
N PRO A 295 -4.76 5.89 30.32
CA PRO A 295 -6.17 5.80 29.90
C PRO A 295 -6.32 6.20 28.43
N ALA A 296 -6.95 5.34 27.62
CA ALA A 296 -7.25 5.61 26.22
C ALA A 296 -8.72 6.04 26.06
N VAL A 297 -9.03 6.74 24.96
CA VAL A 297 -10.38 7.13 24.58
C VAL A 297 -10.68 6.64 23.16
N PHE A 298 -11.85 6.05 22.95
CA PHE A 298 -12.23 5.39 21.69
C PHE A 298 -13.57 5.90 21.13
N ASP A 299 -14.16 6.90 21.79
CA ASP A 299 -15.38 7.55 21.34
C ASP A 299 -15.11 9.06 21.23
N PRO A 300 -15.39 9.69 20.07
CA PRO A 300 -15.05 11.09 19.85
C PRO A 300 -15.89 12.04 20.72
N PHE A 301 -17.09 11.64 21.18
CA PHE A 301 -17.88 12.48 22.08
C PHE A 301 -17.30 12.43 23.50
N ALA A 302 -16.92 11.24 23.97
CA ALA A 302 -16.19 11.10 25.23
C ALA A 302 -14.84 11.84 25.21
N ALA A 303 -14.15 11.87 24.06
CA ALA A 303 -12.89 12.60 23.91
C ALA A 303 -13.05 14.12 24.08
N MET A 304 -14.24 14.67 23.78
CA MET A 304 -14.56 16.10 23.91
C MET A 304 -15.06 16.48 25.31
N GLU A 305 -15.21 15.53 26.23
CA GLU A 305 -15.66 15.81 27.59
C GLU A 305 -14.54 16.37 28.47
N GLN A 306 -14.91 17.16 29.48
CA GLN A 306 -13.95 17.71 30.43
C GLN A 306 -13.28 16.58 31.24
N GLY A 307 -11.95 16.55 31.25
CA GLY A 307 -11.18 15.53 31.96
C GLY A 307 -10.93 14.24 31.18
N ALA A 308 -11.36 14.19 29.90
CA ALA A 308 -10.99 13.12 28.99
C ALA A 308 -9.46 13.01 28.85
N PRO A 309 -8.92 11.81 28.53
CA PRO A 309 -7.50 11.66 28.25
C PRO A 309 -7.07 12.58 27.10
N VAL A 310 -5.99 13.35 27.30
CA VAL A 310 -5.46 14.28 26.29
C VAL A 310 -4.45 13.55 25.39
N ILE A 311 -4.79 13.41 24.11
CA ILE A 311 -3.96 12.68 23.14
C ILE A 311 -2.84 13.58 22.58
N HIS A 312 -3.17 14.82 22.20
CA HIS A 312 -2.21 15.80 21.73
C HIS A 312 -2.14 17.01 22.65
N ASP A 313 -0.94 17.40 23.07
CA ASP A 313 -0.76 18.46 24.05
C ASP A 313 -1.18 19.85 23.52
N TYR A 314 -1.19 20.04 22.20
CA TYR A 314 -1.65 21.27 21.56
C TYR A 314 -3.19 21.39 21.49
N ALA A 315 -3.92 20.30 21.70
CA ALA A 315 -5.38 20.22 21.64
C ALA A 315 -5.91 19.61 22.96
N PRO A 316 -5.87 20.35 24.09
CA PRO A 316 -6.23 19.82 25.40
C PRO A 316 -7.70 19.44 25.56
N ASP A 317 -8.56 19.82 24.61
CA ASP A 317 -9.97 19.45 24.50
C ASP A 317 -10.23 18.34 23.45
N ASN A 318 -9.16 17.79 22.86
CA ASN A 318 -9.17 16.83 21.75
C ASN A 318 -9.92 17.33 20.49
N ILE A 319 -10.15 18.64 20.34
CA ILE A 319 -10.75 19.22 19.14
C ILE A 319 -9.65 19.82 18.27
N THR A 320 -9.14 19.04 17.32
CA THR A 320 -8.05 19.48 16.43
C THR A 320 -8.52 20.45 15.35
N LYS A 321 -9.81 20.45 15.01
CA LYS A 321 -10.39 21.33 13.99
C LYS A 321 -11.88 21.58 14.20
N HIS A 322 -12.31 22.83 14.08
CA HIS A 322 -13.71 23.24 14.10
C HIS A 322 -14.03 24.13 12.89
N ILE A 323 -15.00 23.73 12.05
CA ILE A 323 -15.33 24.41 10.79
C ILE A 323 -16.81 24.85 10.81
N PRO A 324 -17.12 26.09 11.24
CA PRO A 324 -18.48 26.60 11.20
C PRO A 324 -18.84 27.08 9.78
N ILE A 325 -19.96 26.58 9.24
CA ILE A 325 -20.57 27.09 7.99
C ILE A 325 -21.91 27.72 8.35
N ARG A 326 -22.05 29.03 8.11
CA ARG A 326 -23.25 29.81 8.47
C ARG A 326 -23.66 30.68 7.29
N VAL A 327 -24.82 30.40 6.71
CA VAL A 327 -25.37 31.13 5.56
C VAL A 327 -26.85 31.39 5.80
N GLY A 328 -27.26 32.66 5.68
CA GLY A 328 -28.65 33.08 5.86
C GLY A 328 -29.16 32.98 7.30
N ASP A 329 -30.50 33.06 7.45
CA ASP A 329 -31.21 32.88 8.71
C ASP A 329 -31.92 31.52 8.73
N VAL A 330 -31.25 30.55 9.35
CA VAL A 330 -31.71 29.16 9.41
C VAL A 330 -32.98 29.02 10.27
N GLU A 331 -33.13 29.83 11.33
CA GLU A 331 -34.32 29.78 12.19
C GLU A 331 -35.56 30.28 11.44
N LYS A 332 -35.41 31.38 10.68
CA LYS A 332 -36.47 31.84 9.79
C LYS A 332 -36.84 30.79 8.75
N GLY A 333 -35.85 30.12 8.17
CA GLY A 333 -36.10 29.03 7.22
C GLY A 333 -36.90 27.88 7.83
N PHE A 334 -36.55 27.43 9.03
CA PHE A 334 -37.32 26.40 9.75
C PHE A 334 -38.72 26.87 10.13
N ALA A 335 -38.90 28.13 10.52
CA ALA A 335 -40.22 28.70 10.83
C ALA A 335 -41.16 28.73 9.61
N THR A 336 -40.61 28.78 8.39
CA THR A 336 -41.38 28.73 7.13
C THR A 336 -41.54 27.33 6.56
N ALA A 337 -40.95 26.30 7.18
CA ALA A 337 -41.02 24.94 6.69
C ALA A 337 -42.39 24.31 6.99
N ASP A 338 -42.95 23.61 6.00
CA ASP A 338 -44.16 22.80 6.15
C ASP A 338 -43.85 21.42 6.75
N LEU A 339 -42.63 20.91 6.51
CA LEU A 339 -42.12 19.65 7.02
C LEU A 339 -40.70 19.85 7.54
N VAL A 340 -40.40 19.35 8.73
CA VAL A 340 -39.05 19.32 9.28
C VAL A 340 -38.68 17.88 9.58
N LEU A 341 -37.57 17.42 9.01
CA LEU A 341 -36.99 16.11 9.26
C LEU A 341 -35.68 16.28 10.03
N GLU A 342 -35.44 15.42 11.01
CA GLU A 342 -34.23 15.41 11.81
C GLU A 342 -33.81 13.96 12.03
N GLU A 343 -32.61 13.63 11.56
CA GLU A 343 -32.09 12.26 11.54
C GLU A 343 -30.61 12.23 11.91
N ASP A 344 -30.19 11.13 12.53
CA ASP A 344 -28.79 10.85 12.84
C ASP A 344 -28.22 9.83 11.85
N TYR A 345 -27.10 10.20 11.23
CA TYR A 345 -26.36 9.39 10.28
C TYR A 345 -24.97 9.04 10.83
N SER A 346 -24.45 7.88 10.44
CA SER A 346 -23.08 7.52 10.76
C SER A 346 -22.35 6.88 9.59
N THR A 347 -21.05 7.14 9.49
CA THR A 347 -20.13 6.42 8.59
C THR A 347 -19.05 5.74 9.41
N GLN A 348 -18.68 4.52 9.04
CA GLN A 348 -17.63 3.73 9.69
C GLN A 348 -16.22 4.15 9.28
N ALA A 349 -15.23 3.70 10.06
CA ALA A 349 -13.84 3.69 9.61
C ALA A 349 -13.68 2.74 8.41
N ILE A 350 -12.96 3.16 7.38
CA ILE A 350 -12.71 2.35 6.18
C ILE A 350 -11.22 2.28 5.91
N GLU A 351 -10.72 1.05 5.79
CA GLU A 351 -9.38 0.75 5.27
C GLU A 351 -9.37 0.86 3.73
N HIS A 352 -8.36 1.54 3.20
CA HIS A 352 -8.14 1.74 1.78
C HIS A 352 -8.02 0.41 1.03
N ALA A 353 -7.30 -0.55 1.64
CA ALA A 353 -7.10 -1.91 1.18
C ALA A 353 -6.56 -1.99 -0.26
N TYR A 354 -5.68 -1.06 -0.66
CA TYR A 354 -4.91 -1.20 -1.89
C TYR A 354 -4.02 -2.45 -1.81
N LEU A 355 -3.69 -3.00 -2.97
CA LEU A 355 -3.04 -4.31 -3.02
C LEU A 355 -1.54 -4.24 -2.79
N GLU A 356 -0.87 -3.16 -3.17
CA GLU A 356 0.53 -2.89 -2.82
C GLU A 356 0.62 -2.29 -1.42
N PRO A 357 1.17 -2.97 -0.41
CA PRO A 357 1.46 -2.36 0.88
C PRO A 357 2.39 -1.15 0.76
N GLU A 358 2.62 -0.44 1.87
CA GLU A 358 3.61 0.63 1.94
C GLU A 358 4.99 0.05 1.60
N ALA A 359 5.71 0.72 0.70
CA ALA A 359 7.04 0.31 0.33
C ALA A 359 7.87 1.52 -0.11
N GLY A 360 9.14 1.56 0.26
CA GLY A 360 10.04 2.59 -0.22
C GLY A 360 11.51 2.23 -0.11
N LEU A 361 12.31 2.96 -0.88
CA LEU A 361 13.76 2.85 -0.94
C LEU A 361 14.35 4.22 -0.60
N GLY A 362 15.25 4.27 0.38
CA GLY A 362 16.01 5.46 0.76
C GLY A 362 17.49 5.29 0.48
N TYR A 363 18.17 6.33 0.01
CA TYR A 363 19.63 6.35 -0.11
C TYR A 363 20.15 7.79 -0.10
N VAL A 364 21.45 7.95 0.16
CA VAL A 364 22.15 9.24 0.02
C VAL A 364 23.05 9.14 -1.19
N ASP A 365 22.91 10.06 -2.15
CA ASP A 365 23.77 10.07 -3.33
C ASP A 365 25.15 10.70 -3.06
N HIS A 366 26.02 10.69 -4.07
CA HIS A 366 27.39 11.18 -3.96
C HIS A 366 27.49 12.66 -3.57
N ASP A 367 26.50 13.48 -3.96
CA ASP A 367 26.42 14.89 -3.62
C ASP A 367 25.80 15.13 -2.23
N GLY A 368 25.48 14.06 -1.49
CA GLY A 368 24.85 14.14 -0.19
C GLY A 368 23.35 14.47 -0.24
N VAL A 369 22.68 14.25 -1.38
CA VAL A 369 21.23 14.41 -1.52
C VAL A 369 20.54 13.16 -1.00
N VAL A 370 19.69 13.34 0.01
CA VAL A 370 18.87 12.26 0.57
C VAL A 370 17.71 12.01 -0.39
N THR A 371 17.67 10.81 -0.96
CA THR A 371 16.70 10.42 -1.97
C THR A 371 15.77 9.35 -1.44
N ILE A 372 14.47 9.60 -1.54
CA ILE A 372 13.41 8.64 -1.22
C ILE A 372 12.64 8.31 -2.49
N VAL A 373 12.52 7.02 -2.78
CA VAL A 373 11.65 6.47 -3.83
C VAL A 373 10.48 5.78 -3.15
N SER A 374 9.26 6.28 -3.37
CA SER A 374 8.05 5.73 -2.71
C SER A 374 6.79 6.01 -3.54
N PRO A 375 5.71 5.23 -3.36
CA PRO A 375 4.42 5.42 -4.03
C PRO A 375 3.60 6.55 -3.36
N SER A 376 4.25 7.64 -2.95
CA SER A 376 3.61 8.80 -2.33
C SER A 376 2.73 9.55 -3.33
N GLN A 377 1.53 9.92 -2.91
CA GLN A 377 0.60 10.73 -3.69
C GLN A 377 0.89 12.25 -3.58
N ASN A 378 1.83 12.66 -2.72
CA ASN A 378 2.16 14.08 -2.49
C ASN A 378 3.67 14.32 -2.26
N ILE A 379 4.49 13.97 -3.25
CA ILE A 379 5.96 14.04 -3.15
C ILE A 379 6.51 15.45 -2.87
N THR A 380 5.83 16.49 -3.34
CA THR A 380 6.30 17.88 -3.15
C THR A 380 6.14 18.32 -1.70
N HIS A 381 4.99 18.00 -1.08
CA HIS A 381 4.78 18.29 0.33
C HIS A 381 5.72 17.45 1.21
N HIS A 382 5.84 16.15 0.92
CA HIS A 382 6.73 15.25 1.66
C HIS A 382 8.19 15.72 1.61
N ARG A 383 8.65 16.24 0.46
CA ARG A 383 10.00 16.80 0.33
C ARG A 383 10.23 17.97 1.29
N HIS A 384 9.26 18.87 1.44
CA HIS A 384 9.38 20.01 2.35
C HIS A 384 9.38 19.59 3.83
N MET A 385 8.50 18.67 4.21
CA MET A 385 8.47 18.12 5.58
C MET A 385 9.76 17.38 5.89
N LEU A 386 10.21 16.50 4.99
CA LEU A 386 11.41 15.71 5.20
C LEU A 386 12.66 16.58 5.33
N ALA A 387 12.78 17.65 4.54
CA ALA A 387 13.89 18.61 4.64
C ALA A 387 14.02 19.20 6.05
N LYS A 388 12.89 19.55 6.67
CA LYS A 388 12.86 20.04 8.06
C LYS A 388 13.25 18.95 9.06
N ILE A 389 12.66 17.77 8.93
CA ILE A 389 12.92 16.60 9.81
C ILE A 389 14.41 16.24 9.82
N ILE A 390 15.05 16.20 8.66
CA ILE A 390 16.46 15.80 8.55
C ILE A 390 17.44 16.97 8.63
N ALA A 391 16.95 18.18 8.97
CA ALA A 391 17.74 19.41 9.09
C ALA A 391 18.62 19.70 7.86
N LYS A 392 18.05 19.58 6.66
CA LYS A 392 18.74 19.86 5.39
C LYS A 392 17.94 20.86 4.54
N PRO A 393 18.62 21.68 3.72
CA PRO A 393 17.91 22.49 2.74
C PRO A 393 17.15 21.59 1.76
N THR A 394 16.01 22.05 1.26
CA THR A 394 15.17 21.32 0.29
C THR A 394 15.95 20.85 -0.94
N SER A 395 17.02 21.55 -1.34
CA SER A 395 17.93 21.15 -2.43
C SER A 395 18.73 19.87 -2.16
N LYS A 396 18.86 19.46 -0.89
CA LYS A 396 19.49 18.21 -0.46
C LYS A 396 18.49 17.09 -0.14
N VAL A 397 17.24 17.25 -0.57
CA VAL A 397 16.19 16.23 -0.46
C VAL A 397 15.55 16.00 -1.82
N ARG A 398 15.42 14.74 -2.23
CA ARG A 398 14.78 14.33 -3.48
C ARG A 398 13.74 13.26 -3.19
N PHE A 399 12.52 13.46 -3.69
CA PHE A 399 11.49 12.42 -3.75
C PHE A 399 11.29 12.00 -5.20
N ILE A 400 11.24 10.69 -5.43
CA ILE A 400 10.89 10.08 -6.71
C ILE A 400 9.62 9.27 -6.47
N MET A 401 8.55 9.62 -7.17
CA MET A 401 7.32 8.84 -7.12
C MET A 401 7.54 7.52 -7.87
N SER A 402 7.46 6.40 -7.16
CA SER A 402 7.38 5.08 -7.82
C SER A 402 6.00 4.90 -8.45
N PRO A 403 5.81 3.93 -9.36
CA PRO A 403 4.48 3.45 -9.68
C PRO A 403 3.69 3.13 -8.40
N VAL A 404 2.40 3.52 -8.39
CA VAL A 404 1.53 3.42 -7.21
C VAL A 404 0.56 2.26 -7.42
N GLY A 405 0.67 1.20 -6.63
CA GLY A 405 -0.19 0.02 -6.67
C GLY A 405 -1.56 0.19 -6.01
N GLY A 406 -2.12 1.41 -6.09
CA GLY A 406 -3.32 1.87 -5.40
C GLY A 406 -2.96 2.71 -4.17
N GLY A 407 -3.65 3.84 -4.00
CA GLY A 407 -3.47 4.74 -2.86
C GLY A 407 -4.79 5.13 -2.20
N PHE A 408 -5.79 5.54 -3.00
CA PHE A 408 -7.14 5.84 -2.53
C PHE A 408 -7.20 6.88 -1.37
N GLY A 409 -6.16 7.70 -1.21
CA GLY A 409 -5.97 8.64 -0.09
C GLY A 409 -4.99 8.14 0.97
N GLY A 410 -4.83 6.83 1.15
CA GLY A 410 -4.00 6.26 2.21
C GLY A 410 -2.48 6.43 2.02
N LYS A 411 -2.03 6.82 0.82
CA LYS A 411 -0.61 7.12 0.53
C LYS A 411 -0.33 8.62 0.39
N GLU A 412 -1.21 9.46 0.94
CA GLU A 412 -1.00 10.92 1.01
C GLU A 412 -0.10 11.33 2.19
N ASP A 413 -0.01 10.53 3.25
CA ASP A 413 0.81 10.81 4.43
C ASP A 413 2.24 10.28 4.34
N MET A 414 3.15 10.87 5.13
CA MET A 414 4.59 10.57 5.14
C MET A 414 4.97 9.56 6.25
N ILE A 415 4.27 8.43 6.30
CA ILE A 415 4.26 7.46 7.42
C ILE A 415 5.62 6.79 7.70
N TYR A 416 6.49 6.64 6.71
CA TYR A 416 7.73 5.87 6.86
C TYR A 416 8.96 6.43 6.14
N GLN A 417 8.77 7.45 5.33
CA GLN A 417 9.80 8.03 4.49
C GLN A 417 10.84 8.78 5.35
N GLY A 418 10.44 9.32 6.50
CA GLY A 418 11.36 9.85 7.52
C GLY A 418 12.30 8.78 8.05
N MET A 419 11.79 7.60 8.41
CA MET A 419 12.61 6.48 8.89
C MET A 419 13.61 5.99 7.83
N LEU A 420 13.18 5.89 6.56
CA LEU A 420 14.07 5.55 5.45
C LEU A 420 15.21 6.58 5.30
N ALA A 421 14.90 7.86 5.39
CA ALA A 421 15.90 8.93 5.27
C ALA A 421 16.94 8.87 6.39
N LEU A 422 16.48 8.73 7.63
CA LEU A 422 17.35 8.66 8.81
C LEU A 422 18.26 7.42 8.76
N LEU A 423 17.72 6.25 8.42
CA LEU A 423 18.52 5.02 8.28
C LEU A 423 19.51 5.10 7.12
N ALA A 424 19.11 5.67 5.97
CA ALA A 424 20.02 5.88 4.85
C ALA A 424 21.17 6.84 5.21
N MET A 425 20.88 7.91 5.96
CA MET A 425 21.89 8.85 6.44
C MET A 425 22.84 8.22 7.45
N LYS A 426 22.30 7.43 8.40
CA LYS A 426 23.05 6.79 9.47
C LYS A 426 23.98 5.69 8.95
N THR A 427 23.45 4.81 8.09
CA THR A 427 24.19 3.66 7.56
C THR A 427 25.05 4.01 6.34
N ARG A 428 24.75 5.13 5.66
CA ARG A 428 25.33 5.51 4.34
C ARG A 428 25.16 4.43 3.28
N ARG A 429 24.14 3.58 3.44
CA ARG A 429 23.77 2.52 2.51
C ARG A 429 22.33 2.73 2.04
N PRO A 430 21.96 2.22 0.85
CA PRO A 430 20.57 2.15 0.47
C PRO A 430 19.79 1.30 1.48
N VAL A 431 18.55 1.69 1.78
CA VAL A 431 17.68 0.97 2.72
C VAL A 431 16.29 0.82 2.11
N ARG A 432 15.68 -0.35 2.25
CA ARG A 432 14.33 -0.64 1.74
C ARG A 432 13.41 -1.11 2.86
N LEU A 433 12.22 -0.52 2.89
CA LEU A 433 11.14 -0.92 3.78
C LEU A 433 9.96 -1.40 2.93
N VAL A 434 9.38 -2.52 3.29
CA VAL A 434 8.13 -3.04 2.73
C VAL A 434 7.29 -3.50 3.90
N PHE A 435 6.11 -2.92 4.07
CA PHE A 435 5.18 -3.35 5.10
C PHE A 435 4.57 -4.69 4.72
N THR A 436 4.35 -5.51 5.74
CA THR A 436 3.36 -6.58 5.68
C THR A 436 1.94 -5.99 5.57
N ARG A 437 0.97 -6.83 5.20
CA ARG A 437 -0.44 -6.40 5.18
C ARG A 437 -0.94 -5.98 6.55
N GLU A 438 -0.51 -6.65 7.61
CA GLU A 438 -0.89 -6.32 8.98
C GLU A 438 -0.37 -4.94 9.37
N GLU A 439 0.92 -4.66 9.12
CA GLU A 439 1.52 -3.34 9.35
C GLU A 439 0.78 -2.24 8.56
N SER A 440 0.44 -2.52 7.30
CA SER A 440 -0.35 -1.60 6.47
C SER A 440 -1.69 -1.24 7.12
N ILE A 441 -2.38 -2.22 7.70
CA ILE A 441 -3.68 -1.99 8.34
C ILE A 441 -3.54 -1.24 9.67
N ILE A 442 -2.59 -1.63 10.54
CA ILE A 442 -2.52 -1.05 11.88
C ILE A 442 -1.83 0.32 11.94
N SER A 443 -0.96 0.65 10.97
CA SER A 443 -0.08 1.83 11.08
C SER A 443 -0.42 2.99 10.14
N THR A 444 -1.38 2.81 9.23
CA THR A 444 -1.73 3.82 8.23
C THR A 444 -3.05 4.52 8.55
N ALA A 445 -3.22 5.74 8.01
CA ALA A 445 -4.45 6.50 8.13
C ALA A 445 -5.67 5.74 7.58
N LYS A 446 -6.84 6.05 8.12
CA LYS A 446 -8.14 5.49 7.72
C LYS A 446 -9.09 6.62 7.35
N ARG A 447 -10.18 6.30 6.65
CA ARG A 447 -11.31 7.23 6.59
C ARG A 447 -11.82 7.46 8.02
N HIS A 448 -11.85 8.72 8.45
CA HIS A 448 -12.44 9.10 9.72
C HIS A 448 -13.93 8.71 9.76
N PRO A 449 -14.36 7.90 10.75
CA PRO A 449 -15.78 7.72 10.99
C PRO A 449 -16.43 9.06 11.39
N SER A 450 -17.70 9.22 11.06
CA SER A 450 -18.43 10.44 11.39
C SER A 450 -19.79 10.10 11.97
N ARG A 451 -20.25 10.90 12.94
CA ARG A 451 -21.64 10.93 13.41
C ARG A 451 -22.23 12.30 13.09
N THR A 452 -23.32 12.30 12.34
CA THR A 452 -23.93 13.52 11.78
C THR A 452 -25.39 13.61 12.17
N ASN A 453 -25.73 14.61 12.97
CA ASN A 453 -27.11 15.02 13.16
C ASN A 453 -27.46 16.03 12.05
N LEU A 454 -28.48 15.72 11.27
CA LEU A 454 -28.93 16.55 10.14
C LEU A 454 -30.42 16.87 10.29
N LYS A 455 -30.71 18.16 10.34
CA LYS A 455 -32.07 18.72 10.37
C LYS A 455 -32.33 19.50 9.09
N MET A 456 -33.41 19.19 8.39
CA MET A 456 -33.80 19.83 7.13
C MET A 456 -35.26 20.26 7.15
N GLY A 457 -35.53 21.49 6.71
CA GLY A 457 -36.86 22.06 6.56
C GLY A 457 -37.26 22.12 5.09
N PHE A 458 -38.46 21.66 4.78
CA PHE A 458 -39.02 21.60 3.44
C PHE A 458 -40.36 22.32 3.38
N THR A 459 -40.65 22.95 2.25
CA THR A 459 -42.01 23.38 1.88
C THR A 459 -42.80 22.22 1.26
N ARG A 460 -44.13 22.36 1.16
CA ARG A 460 -45.01 21.37 0.50
C ARG A 460 -44.66 21.11 -0.97
N ASP A 461 -44.09 22.08 -1.69
CA ASP A 461 -43.61 21.93 -3.07
C ASP A 461 -42.20 21.30 -3.16
N GLY A 462 -41.62 20.88 -2.03
CA GLY A 462 -40.37 20.13 -1.96
C GLY A 462 -39.10 20.99 -1.93
N LYS A 463 -39.19 22.30 -1.72
CA LYS A 463 -38.01 23.16 -1.61
C LYS A 463 -37.38 23.07 -0.23
N ILE A 464 -36.06 22.99 -0.19
CA ILE A 464 -35.29 23.08 1.06
C ILE A 464 -35.21 24.56 1.46
N VAL A 465 -35.74 24.89 2.64
CA VAL A 465 -35.75 26.27 3.18
C VAL A 465 -34.78 26.46 4.34
N ALA A 466 -34.37 25.39 5.00
CA ALA A 466 -33.38 25.41 6.07
C ALA A 466 -32.64 24.07 6.17
N THR A 467 -31.36 24.15 6.52
CA THR A 467 -30.55 22.98 6.89
C THR A 467 -29.69 23.34 8.09
N ARG A 468 -29.65 22.46 9.09
CA ARG A 468 -28.69 22.49 10.19
C ARG A 468 -28.03 21.13 10.27
N MET A 469 -26.70 21.11 10.28
CA MET A 469 -25.91 19.89 10.36
C MET A 469 -24.86 20.05 11.46
N LYS A 470 -24.80 19.06 12.36
CA LYS A 470 -23.69 18.91 13.30
C LYS A 470 -23.01 17.57 13.02
N MET A 471 -21.76 17.63 12.58
CA MET A 471 -20.95 16.47 12.27
C MET A 471 -19.77 16.41 13.23
N VAL A 472 -19.57 15.27 13.87
CA VAL A 472 -18.37 14.95 14.66
C VAL A 472 -17.63 13.85 13.92
N CYS A 473 -16.39 14.12 13.54
CA CYS A 473 -15.50 13.15 12.91
C CYS A 473 -14.49 12.65 13.94
N ASP A 474 -14.33 11.34 14.03
CA ASP A 474 -13.28 10.71 14.83
C ASP A 474 -11.98 10.74 14.03
N GLY A 475 -11.09 11.66 14.42
CA GLY A 475 -9.81 11.87 13.75
C GLY A 475 -8.73 10.86 14.15
N GLY A 476 -9.00 9.97 15.12
CA GLY A 476 -7.94 9.17 15.72
C GLY A 476 -6.96 10.03 16.53
N ALA A 477 -5.69 9.69 16.44
CA ALA A 477 -4.65 10.08 17.38
C ALA A 477 -3.38 10.61 16.70
#